data_AF-A0A084T1Z3-F1
#
_entry.id   AF-A0A084T1Z3-F1
#
_cell.length_a   1.000
_cell.length_b   1.000
_cell.length_c   1.000
_cell.angle_alpha   90.00
_cell.angle_beta   90.00
_cell.angle_gamma   90.00
#
_symmetry.space_group_name_H-M   'P 1'
#
loop_
_entity.id
_entity.type
_entity.pdbx_description
1 polymer ?
#
loop_
_entity_poly.entity_id
_entity_poly.type
_entity_poly.pdbx_seq_one_letter_code
_entity_poly.pdbx_strand_id
1 'polypeptide(L)'
;MINARKEMEAGCHLYDNQLLLDALKLQALAKKKGRNKLRPHYKAVLEAYEAEFERGQGLRNRELIAFFDTYVHDSLAGFAKDATLPSDPRVIYMGGDDKLQYAMNPPAGRGLPATALG
;
A
#
# COMPACT_ATOMS: atom_id res chain seq x y z
N MET A 1 -27.35 -12.99 10.67
CA MET A 1 -26.81 -11.68 10.23
C MET A 1 -25.90 -11.00 11.27
N ILE A 2 -26.14 -11.13 12.59
CA ILE A 2 -25.30 -10.49 13.62
C ILE A 2 -23.82 -10.98 13.62
N ASN A 3 -23.56 -12.27 13.37
CA ASN A 3 -22.19 -12.80 13.35
C ASN A 3 -21.34 -12.27 12.18
N ALA A 4 -21.88 -12.25 10.97
CA ALA A 4 -21.13 -11.82 9.78
C ALA A 4 -20.65 -10.36 9.88
N ARG A 5 -21.45 -9.47 10.50
CA ARG A 5 -21.05 -8.08 10.73
C ARG A 5 -19.88 -7.98 11.72
N LYS A 6 -19.92 -8.74 12.82
CA LYS A 6 -18.84 -8.78 13.82
C LYS A 6 -17.54 -9.34 13.23
N GLU A 7 -17.65 -10.34 12.36
CA GLU A 7 -16.51 -10.91 11.64
C GLU A 7 -15.86 -9.90 10.69
N MET A 8 -16.65 -9.11 9.95
CA MET A 8 -16.13 -8.04 9.11
C MET A 8 -15.47 -6.92 9.92
N GLU A 9 -16.09 -6.48 11.01
CA GLU A 9 -15.51 -5.46 11.91
C GLU A 9 -14.16 -5.93 12.49
N ALA A 10 -14.07 -7.19 12.92
CA ALA A 10 -12.82 -7.78 13.37
C ALA A 10 -11.76 -7.87 12.26
N GLY A 11 -12.18 -8.18 11.03
CA GLY A 11 -11.33 -8.18 9.84
C GLY A 11 -10.72 -6.81 9.56
N CYS A 12 -11.53 -5.75 9.55
CA CYS A 12 -11.03 -4.38 9.35
C CYS A 12 -9.94 -4.03 10.37
N HIS A 13 -10.18 -4.27 11.66
CA HIS A 13 -9.21 -3.99 12.70
C HIS A 13 -7.91 -4.79 12.56
N LEU A 14 -7.99 -6.04 12.11
CA LEU A 14 -6.80 -6.86 11.88
C LEU A 14 -5.93 -6.26 10.77
N TYR A 15 -6.53 -5.89 9.64
CA TYR A 15 -5.79 -5.37 8.49
C TYR A 15 -5.31 -3.93 8.69
N ASP A 16 -6.05 -3.11 9.43
CA ASP A 16 -5.59 -1.80 9.89
C ASP A 16 -4.32 -1.92 10.73
N ASN A 17 -4.34 -2.81 11.73
CA ASN A 17 -3.17 -3.05 12.57
C ASN A 17 -1.98 -3.58 11.75
N GLN A 18 -2.23 -4.47 10.79
CA GLN A 18 -1.18 -4.97 9.90
C GLN A 18 -0.57 -3.85 9.05
N LEU A 19 -1.39 -2.95 8.51
CA LEU A 19 -0.93 -1.80 7.73
C LEU A 19 -0.06 -0.85 8.58
N LEU A 20 -0.46 -0.58 9.82
CA LEU A 20 0.33 0.23 10.76
C LEU A 20 1.67 -0.43 11.08
N LEU A 21 1.69 -1.75 11.32
CA LEU A 21 2.93 -2.50 11.56
C LEU A 21 3.87 -2.44 10.34
N ASP A 22 3.32 -2.53 9.14
CA ASP A 22 4.11 -2.42 7.92
C ASP A 22 4.67 -1.01 7.73
N ALA A 23 3.91 0.04 8.05
CA ALA A 23 4.42 1.41 8.05
C ALA A 23 5.59 1.60 9.03
N LEU A 24 5.51 1.01 10.22
CA LEU A 24 6.62 1.02 11.20
C LEU A 24 7.87 0.29 10.68
N LYS A 25 7.70 -0.87 10.05
CA LYS A 25 8.81 -1.60 9.39
C LYS A 25 9.43 -0.77 8.27
N LEU A 26 8.61 -0.10 7.46
CA LEU A 26 9.07 0.78 6.39
C LEU A 26 9.84 1.98 6.94
N GLN A 27 9.39 2.57 8.05
CA GLN A 27 10.11 3.65 8.72
C GLN A 27 11.49 3.18 9.21
N ALA A 28 11.56 2.02 9.87
CA ALA A 28 12.83 1.44 10.31
C ALA A 28 13.76 1.14 9.12
N LEU A 29 13.21 0.60 8.03
CA LEU A 29 13.95 0.35 6.80
C LEU A 29 14.47 1.63 6.15
N ALA A 30 13.66 2.70 6.12
CA ALA A 30 14.04 4.01 5.61
C ALA A 30 15.18 4.63 6.44
N LYS A 31 15.12 4.52 7.77
CA LYS A 31 16.19 4.94 8.68
C LYS A 31 17.49 4.19 8.41
N LYS A 32 17.42 2.88 8.12
CA LYS A 32 18.58 2.02 7.87
C LYS A 32 19.20 2.18 6.47
N LYS A 33 18.39 2.25 5.42
CA LYS A 33 18.84 2.19 4.00
C LYS A 33 18.71 3.51 3.25
N GLY A 34 18.09 4.51 3.87
CA GLY A 34 17.73 5.78 3.23
C GLY A 34 16.37 5.70 2.53
N ARG A 35 15.52 6.70 2.77
CA ARG A 35 14.17 6.82 2.19
C ARG A 35 14.15 6.68 0.67
N ASN A 36 15.16 7.21 -0.01
CA ASN A 36 15.25 7.19 -1.48
C ASN A 36 15.33 5.78 -2.07
N LYS A 37 15.74 4.77 -1.29
CA LYS A 37 15.83 3.37 -1.70
C LYS A 37 14.51 2.60 -1.58
N LEU A 38 13.48 3.16 -0.94
CA LEU A 38 12.16 2.57 -0.92
C LEU A 38 11.51 2.61 -2.31
N ARG A 39 10.70 1.60 -2.62
CA ARG A 39 9.83 1.62 -3.81
C ARG A 39 8.84 2.79 -3.70
N PRO A 40 8.42 3.42 -4.81
CA PRO A 40 7.49 4.56 -4.78
C PRO A 40 6.23 4.32 -3.94
N HIS A 41 5.60 3.15 -4.09
CA HIS A 41 4.44 2.75 -3.29
C HIS A 41 4.72 2.76 -1.77
N TYR A 42 5.84 2.18 -1.34
CA TYR A 42 6.22 2.18 0.07
C TYR A 42 6.60 3.56 0.61
N LYS A 43 7.07 4.47 -0.26
CA LYS A 43 7.24 5.88 0.12
C LYS A 43 5.89 6.51 0.42
N ALA A 44 4.90 6.32 -0.44
CA ALA A 44 3.56 6.88 -0.24
C ALA A 44 2.90 6.37 1.05
N VAL A 45 3.02 5.07 1.35
CA VAL A 45 2.51 4.50 2.62
C VAL A 45 3.19 5.14 3.83
N LEU A 46 4.53 5.25 3.81
CA LEU A 46 5.27 5.88 4.89
C LEU A 46 4.92 7.37 5.03
N GLU A 47 4.79 8.10 3.91
CA GLU A 47 4.41 9.52 3.89
C GLU A 47 3.03 9.76 4.52
N ALA A 48 2.06 8.92 4.17
CA ALA A 48 0.71 8.97 4.74
C ALA A 48 0.71 8.67 6.25
N TYR A 49 1.46 7.64 6.67
CA TYR A 49 1.62 7.31 8.09
C TYR A 49 2.20 8.49 8.89
N GLU A 50 3.32 9.06 8.42
CA GLU A 50 3.94 10.20 9.10
C GLU A 50 3.04 11.44 9.07
N ALA A 51 2.25 11.63 8.00
CA ALA A 51 1.29 12.73 7.92
C ALA A 51 0.22 12.61 9.01
N GLU A 52 -0.37 11.42 9.18
CA GLU A 52 -1.41 11.20 10.19
C GLU A 52 -0.84 11.28 11.63
N PHE A 53 0.20 10.49 11.92
CA PHE A 53 0.61 10.23 13.30
C PHE A 53 1.72 11.15 13.83
N GLU A 54 2.58 11.69 12.96
CA GLU A 54 3.70 12.53 13.41
C GLU A 54 3.41 14.02 13.19
N ARG A 55 2.75 14.37 12.09
CA ARG A 55 2.49 15.77 11.70
C ARG A 55 1.06 16.23 11.98
N GLY A 56 0.12 15.32 12.21
CA GLY A 56 -1.31 15.64 12.37
C GLY A 56 -1.97 16.18 11.10
N GLN A 57 -1.32 16.02 9.94
CA GLN A 57 -1.71 16.51 8.61
C GLN A 57 -2.32 15.40 7.73
N GLY A 58 -2.85 14.34 8.33
CA GLY A 58 -3.55 13.30 7.58
C GLY A 58 -4.89 13.77 6.98
N LEU A 59 -5.71 12.83 6.52
CA LEU A 59 -6.94 13.18 5.81
C LEU A 59 -7.95 13.84 6.76
N ARG A 60 -8.31 15.10 6.50
CA ARG A 60 -9.28 15.88 7.31
C ARG A 60 -10.57 16.26 6.55
N ASN A 61 -10.64 16.01 5.24
CA ASN A 61 -11.83 16.34 4.46
C ASN A 61 -12.99 15.41 4.82
N ARG A 62 -14.02 15.96 5.47
CA ARG A 62 -15.18 15.21 5.98
C ARG A 62 -16.03 14.57 4.89
N GLU A 63 -16.19 15.24 3.74
CA GLU A 63 -16.99 14.70 2.64
C GLU A 63 -16.29 13.49 2.02
N LEU A 64 -14.97 13.57 1.88
CA LEU A 64 -14.19 12.46 1.37
C LEU A 64 -14.20 11.28 2.36
N ILE A 65 -14.03 11.54 3.66
CA ILE A 65 -14.13 10.50 4.70
C ILE A 65 -15.52 9.83 4.65
N ALA A 66 -16.60 10.61 4.63
CA ALA A 66 -17.96 10.09 4.57
C ALA A 66 -18.21 9.25 3.31
N PHE A 67 -17.61 9.63 2.17
CA PHE A 67 -17.66 8.84 0.95
C PHE A 67 -17.02 7.46 1.14
N PHE A 68 -15.82 7.39 1.72
CA PHE A 68 -15.16 6.12 2.01
C PHE A 68 -15.95 5.28 3.02
N ASP A 69 -16.44 5.89 4.10
CA ASP A 69 -17.22 5.20 5.14
C ASP A 69 -18.54 4.59 4.60
N THR A 70 -19.13 5.23 3.59
CA THR A 70 -20.46 4.84 3.09
C THR A 70 -20.38 3.91 1.88
N TYR A 71 -19.46 4.19 0.95
CA TYR A 71 -19.48 3.60 -0.39
C TYR A 71 -18.27 2.71 -0.71
N VAL A 72 -17.20 2.77 0.09
CA VAL A 72 -16.01 1.96 -0.14
C VAL A 72 -15.99 0.81 0.86
N HIS A 73 -15.96 -0.42 0.34
CA HIS A 73 -15.94 -1.62 1.17
C HIS A 73 -14.53 -2.19 1.25
N ASP A 74 -14.09 -2.54 2.45
CA ASP A 74 -12.85 -3.28 2.64
C ASP A 74 -13.02 -4.75 2.23
N SER A 75 -12.52 -5.06 1.03
CA SER A 75 -12.53 -6.43 0.51
C SER A 75 -11.70 -7.42 1.34
N LEU A 76 -10.65 -6.96 2.04
CA LEU A 76 -9.83 -7.84 2.88
C LEU A 76 -10.61 -8.27 4.12
N ALA A 77 -11.34 -7.35 4.75
CA ALA A 77 -12.14 -7.62 5.93
C ALA A 77 -13.25 -8.67 5.72
N GLY A 78 -13.79 -8.80 4.50
CA GLY A 78 -14.88 -9.74 4.19
C GLY A 78 -14.51 -10.94 3.31
N PHE A 79 -13.44 -10.85 2.53
CA PHE A 79 -13.15 -11.80 1.45
C PHE A 79 -11.68 -12.19 1.32
N ALA A 80 -10.84 -11.96 2.34
CA ALA A 80 -9.43 -12.35 2.35
C ALA A 80 -9.24 -13.88 2.24
N LYS A 81 -9.37 -14.39 1.01
CA LYS A 81 -9.10 -15.77 0.61
C LYS A 81 -7.77 -15.88 -0.15
N ASP A 82 -7.11 -14.75 -0.44
CA ASP A 82 -5.81 -14.71 -1.08
C ASP A 82 -4.73 -14.18 -0.12
N ALA A 83 -3.46 -14.37 -0.49
CA ALA A 83 -2.29 -13.94 0.28
C ALA A 83 -1.83 -12.51 -0.05
N THR A 84 -2.75 -11.57 -0.26
CA THR A 84 -2.41 -10.15 -0.44
C THR A 84 -2.35 -9.43 0.90
N LEU A 85 -1.24 -8.72 1.16
CA LEU A 85 -1.12 -7.85 2.32
C LEU A 85 -1.74 -6.48 2.01
N PRO A 86 -2.30 -5.77 3.01
CA PRO A 86 -2.88 -4.44 2.81
C PRO A 86 -1.86 -3.41 2.31
N SER A 87 -0.58 -3.60 2.61
CA SER A 87 0.52 -2.74 2.19
C SER A 87 1.06 -3.07 0.80
N ASP A 88 0.65 -4.18 0.17
CA ASP A 88 1.13 -4.59 -1.15
C ASP A 88 0.36 -3.90 -2.28
N PRO A 89 1.05 -3.41 -3.33
CA PRO A 89 0.37 -2.86 -4.49
C PRO A 89 -0.39 -3.97 -5.21
N ARG A 90 -1.64 -3.70 -5.62
CA ARG A 90 -2.43 -4.63 -6.43
C ARG A 90 -1.77 -4.81 -7.81
N VAL A 91 -1.67 -6.07 -8.26
CA VAL A 91 -1.15 -6.41 -9.59
C VAL A 91 -2.27 -6.23 -10.61
N ILE A 92 -1.97 -5.55 -11.72
CA ILE A 92 -2.90 -5.35 -12.84
C ILE A 92 -2.40 -6.18 -14.03
N TYR A 93 -3.28 -6.99 -14.61
CA TYR A 93 -3.05 -7.75 -15.84
C TYR A 93 -3.81 -7.09 -16.99
N MET A 94 -3.21 -7.00 -18.18
CA MET A 94 -3.84 -6.46 -19.38
C MET A 94 -3.82 -7.50 -20.50
N GLY A 95 -4.84 -8.36 -20.54
CA GLY A 95 -4.97 -9.44 -21.54
C GLY A 95 -4.00 -10.59 -21.29
N GLY A 96 -4.52 -11.82 -21.23
CA GLY A 96 -3.71 -13.01 -20.93
C GLY A 96 -2.92 -12.87 -19.63
N ASP A 97 -1.63 -13.23 -19.66
CA ASP A 97 -0.71 -13.20 -18.53
C ASP A 97 0.17 -11.93 -18.47
N ASP A 98 -0.12 -10.94 -19.32
CA ASP A 98 0.71 -9.73 -19.44
C ASP A 98 0.48 -8.79 -18.25
N LYS A 99 1.44 -8.82 -17.31
CA LYS A 99 1.45 -7.94 -16.13
C LYS A 99 1.88 -6.53 -16.53
N LEU A 100 1.05 -5.55 -16.19
CA LEU A 100 1.44 -4.15 -16.30
C LEU A 100 2.56 -3.82 -15.30
N GLN A 101 3.66 -3.26 -15.81
CA GLN A 101 4.89 -3.01 -15.05
C GLN A 101 4.83 -1.76 -14.15
N TYR A 102 3.64 -1.26 -13.77
CA TYR A 102 3.52 -0.07 -12.91
C TYR A 102 4.07 -0.28 -11.48
N ALA A 103 4.44 -1.52 -11.13
CA ALA A 103 5.11 -1.88 -9.88
C ALA A 103 6.64 -2.09 -10.02
N MET A 104 7.22 -1.96 -11.22
CA MET A 104 8.67 -2.13 -11.43
C MET A 104 9.44 -0.88 -11.02
N ASN A 105 10.42 -1.06 -10.14
CA ASN A 105 11.44 -0.05 -9.87
C ASN A 105 12.50 -0.21 -10.97
N PRO A 106 12.76 0.80 -11.83
CA PRO A 106 13.88 0.69 -12.75
C PRO A 106 15.15 0.49 -11.93
N PRO A 107 16.05 -0.45 -12.32
CA PRO A 107 17.27 -0.67 -11.59
C PRO A 107 18.05 0.64 -11.49
N ALA A 108 18.46 1.00 -10.26
CA ALA A 108 19.27 2.18 -10.03
C ALA A 108 20.60 2.02 -10.78
N GLY A 109 20.73 2.73 -11.90
CA GLY A 109 21.96 2.96 -12.68
C GLY A 109 23.04 1.89 -12.57
N ARG A 110 23.01 0.90 -13.47
CA ARG A 110 24.24 0.51 -14.16
C ARG A 110 24.28 1.37 -15.42
N GLY A 111 25.33 2.19 -15.54
CA GLY A 111 25.50 3.11 -16.66
C GLY A 111 25.23 2.41 -18.00
N LEU A 112 24.65 3.15 -18.94
CA LEU A 112 24.50 2.76 -20.34
C LEU A 112 25.80 2.06 -20.80
N PRO A 113 25.81 0.73 -21.03
CA PRO A 113 26.87 0.13 -21.80
C PRO A 113 26.68 0.57 -23.25
N ALA A 114 27.77 1.02 -23.85
CA ALA A 114 27.84 1.51 -25.21
C ALA A 114 27.52 0.41 -26.24
N THR A 115 26.25 0.16 -26.52
CA THR A 115 25.79 -0.56 -27.72
C THR A 115 24.37 -0.14 -28.08
N ALA A 116 24.17 1.17 -28.21
CA ALA A 116 23.46 1.66 -29.38
C ALA A 116 24.39 1.42 -30.57
N LEU A 117 24.34 0.21 -31.15
CA LEU A 117 24.86 -0.18 -32.47
C LEU A 117 24.50 -1.67 -32.67
N GLY A 118 23.42 -1.92 -33.42
CA GLY A 118 22.90 -3.24 -33.77
C GLY A 118 21.39 -3.19 -33.95
#